data_AF-A0A969L804-F1
#
_entry.id   AF-A0A969L804-F1
#
_cell.length_a   1.000
_cell.length_b   1.000
_cell.length_c   1.000
_cell.angle_alpha   90.00
_cell.angle_beta   90.00
_cell.angle_gamma   90.00
#
_symmetry.space_group_name_H-M   'P 1'
#
loop_
_entity.id
_entity.type
_entity.pdbx_description
1 polymer ?
#
loop_
_entity_poly.entity_id
_entity_poly.type
_entity_poly.pdbx_seq_one_letter_code
_entity_poly.pdbx_strand_id
1 'polypeptide(L)'
;MILDYVSDENKKEFKECFQAAVQGEKVLVEMLVNFNKRAYWYDMQYLPVYYNDGEIFAVAVSFLEITQKKQVEARLKQQNKQLEEYAFITSHNLRRPLANILGLISLFNVEKLDDIFNREIIQNLQICARELDQVIHQTNAILEENSLNS
;
A
#
# COMPACT_ATOMS: atom_id res chain seq x y z
N MET A 1 13.55 38.19 8.67
CA MET A 1 12.67 37.82 7.55
C MET A 1 12.33 36.33 7.68
N ILE A 2 11.19 35.84 7.16
CA ILE A 2 10.78 34.41 7.34
C ILE A 2 11.84 33.41 6.82
N LEU A 3 12.65 33.84 5.86
CA LEU A 3 13.84 33.14 5.32
C LEU A 3 14.94 32.86 6.36
N ASP A 4 14.97 33.54 7.49
CA ASP A 4 15.95 33.32 8.56
C ASP A 4 15.66 32.03 9.35
N TYR A 5 14.44 31.50 9.21
CA TYR A 5 13.98 30.26 9.85
C TYR A 5 13.93 29.08 8.88
N VAL A 6 14.27 29.29 7.61
CA VAL A 6 14.37 28.26 6.58
C VAL A 6 15.83 27.82 6.46
N SER A 7 16.10 26.53 6.64
CA SER A 7 17.46 25.99 6.46
C SER A 7 17.94 26.17 5.03
N ASP A 8 19.25 26.37 4.84
CA ASP A 8 19.86 26.71 3.53
C ASP A 8 19.45 25.77 2.41
N GLU A 9 19.31 24.48 2.73
CA GLU A 9 18.87 23.42 1.82
C GLU A 9 17.46 23.68 1.26
N ASN A 10 16.54 24.22 2.08
CA ASN A 10 15.15 24.46 1.70
C ASN A 10 14.90 25.88 1.15
N LYS A 11 15.90 26.77 1.21
CA LYS A 11 15.75 28.18 0.76
C LYS A 11 15.45 28.29 -0.73
N LYS A 12 15.96 27.37 -1.55
CA LYS A 12 15.72 27.38 -3.00
C LYS A 12 14.24 27.12 -3.31
N GLU A 13 13.72 25.99 -2.83
CA GLU A 13 12.33 25.58 -3.06
C GLU A 13 11.33 26.58 -2.45
N PHE A 14 11.63 27.10 -1.24
CA PHE A 14 10.83 28.16 -0.65
C PHE A 14 10.76 29.40 -1.54
N LYS A 15 11.90 29.86 -2.10
CA LYS A 15 11.93 31.03 -3.00
C LYS A 15 11.14 30.80 -4.27
N GLU A 16 11.28 29.61 -4.87
CA GLU A 16 10.55 29.25 -6.09
C GLU A 16 9.02 29.26 -5.84
N CYS A 17 8.57 28.61 -4.77
CA CYS A 17 7.15 28.59 -4.39
C CYS A 17 6.63 29.99 -4.06
N PHE A 18 7.39 30.77 -3.29
CA PHE A 18 7.02 32.13 -2.92
C PHE A 18 6.94 33.05 -4.14
N GLN A 19 7.88 32.93 -5.08
CA GLN A 19 7.91 33.74 -6.29
C GLN A 19 6.74 33.43 -7.23
N ALA A 20 6.36 32.15 -7.37
CA ALA A 20 5.15 31.75 -8.09
C ALA A 20 3.90 32.37 -7.44
N ALA A 21 3.82 32.36 -6.11
CA ALA A 21 2.70 32.99 -5.41
C ALA A 21 2.65 34.51 -5.56
N VAL A 22 3.80 35.19 -5.59
CA VAL A 22 3.86 36.63 -5.91
C VAL A 22 3.40 36.93 -7.34
N GLN A 23 3.45 35.95 -8.25
CA GLN A 23 2.91 36.07 -9.62
C GLN A 23 1.42 35.73 -9.70
N GLY A 24 0.78 35.41 -8.57
CA GLY A 24 -0.64 35.10 -8.48
C GLY A 24 -0.98 33.61 -8.53
N GLU A 25 0.02 32.73 -8.53
CA GLU A 25 -0.20 31.29 -8.55
C GLU A 25 -0.41 30.73 -7.13
N LYS A 26 -1.41 29.86 -6.95
CA LYS A 26 -1.56 29.12 -5.70
C LYS A 26 -0.64 27.91 -5.74
N VAL A 27 0.27 27.81 -4.76
CA VAL A 27 1.19 26.67 -4.65
C VAL A 27 0.80 25.83 -3.44
N LEU A 28 0.58 24.54 -3.67
CA LEU A 28 0.31 23.53 -2.65
C LEU A 28 1.36 22.43 -2.81
N VAL A 29 2.19 22.22 -1.80
CA VAL A 29 3.30 21.26 -1.89
C VAL A 29 3.50 20.56 -0.56
N GLU A 30 3.67 19.24 -0.62
CA GLU A 30 4.20 18.46 0.49
C GLU A 30 5.71 18.32 0.29
N MET A 31 6.52 18.76 1.25
CA MET A 31 7.99 18.69 1.14
C MET A 31 8.65 18.20 2.41
N LEU A 32 9.80 17.55 2.25
CA LEU A 32 10.64 17.08 3.34
C LEU A 32 11.62 18.18 3.73
N VAL A 33 11.47 18.71 4.93
CA VAL A 33 12.26 19.84 5.45
C VAL A 33 13.21 19.33 6.53
N ASN A 34 14.51 19.58 6.33
CA ASN A 34 15.55 19.32 7.32
C ASN A 34 15.62 20.43 8.37
N PHE A 35 15.41 20.07 9.63
CA PHE A 35 15.55 20.92 10.80
C PHE A 35 16.39 20.21 11.88
N ASN A 36 17.47 20.83 12.35
CA ASN A 36 18.36 20.27 13.37
C ASN A 36 18.82 18.82 13.11
N LYS A 37 19.20 18.52 11.84
CA LYS A 37 19.61 17.17 11.38
C LYS A 37 18.51 16.10 11.43
N ARG A 38 17.25 16.48 11.57
CA ARG A 38 16.07 15.61 11.41
C ARG A 38 15.21 16.11 10.28
N ALA A 39 14.59 15.19 9.57
CA ALA A 39 13.73 15.49 8.43
C ALA A 39 12.26 15.36 8.84
N TYR A 40 11.45 16.36 8.51
CA TYR A 40 10.02 16.42 8.81
C TYR A 40 9.26 16.72 7.53
N TRP A 41 8.13 16.04 7.33
CA TRP A 41 7.26 16.36 6.20
C TRP A 41 6.36 17.53 6.57
N TYR A 42 6.24 18.51 5.69
CA TYR A 42 5.33 19.63 5.81
C TYR A 42 4.41 19.70 4.60
N ASP A 43 3.13 19.92 4.85
CA ASP A 43 2.17 20.43 3.87
C ASP A 43 2.23 21.96 3.90
N MET A 44 2.58 22.55 2.76
CA MET A 44 2.89 23.96 2.63
C MET A 44 2.02 24.59 1.56
N GLN A 45 1.39 25.70 1.92
CA GLN A 45 0.49 26.44 1.03
C GLN A 45 0.99 27.87 0.90
N TYR A 46 1.12 28.35 -0.33
CA TYR A 46 1.47 29.72 -0.67
C TYR A 46 0.31 30.31 -1.45
N LEU A 47 -0.40 31.25 -0.84
CA LEU A 47 -1.61 31.83 -1.37
C LEU A 47 -1.41 33.34 -1.58
N PRO A 48 -1.52 33.86 -2.81
CA PRO A 48 -1.53 35.29 -3.04
C PRO A 48 -2.73 35.94 -2.34
N VAL A 49 -2.45 37.06 -1.69
CA VAL A 49 -3.44 37.93 -1.04
C VAL A 49 -3.53 39.19 -1.87
N TYR A 50 -4.72 39.49 -2.36
CA TYR A 50 -4.98 40.62 -3.25
C TYR A 50 -5.61 41.79 -2.48
N TYR A 51 -5.33 43.01 -2.94
CA TYR A 51 -6.10 44.21 -2.62
C TYR A 51 -7.43 44.22 -3.41
N ASN A 52 -8.31 45.17 -3.07
CA ASN A 52 -9.62 45.32 -3.71
C ASN A 52 -9.54 45.71 -5.20
N ASP A 53 -8.39 46.21 -5.66
CA ASP A 53 -8.10 46.58 -7.05
C ASP A 53 -7.55 45.40 -7.88
N GLY A 54 -7.34 44.23 -7.26
CA GLY A 54 -6.79 43.04 -7.91
C GLY A 54 -5.26 42.99 -7.95
N GLU A 55 -4.55 43.95 -7.36
CA GLU A 55 -3.10 43.87 -7.19
C GLU A 55 -2.73 42.94 -6.02
N ILE A 56 -1.59 42.23 -6.13
CA ILE A 56 -1.11 41.34 -5.07
C ILE A 56 -0.46 42.18 -3.98
N PHE A 57 -1.02 42.13 -2.77
CA PHE A 57 -0.53 42.79 -1.58
C PHE A 57 0.54 41.96 -0.86
N ALA A 58 0.29 40.67 -0.70
CA ALA A 58 1.10 39.79 0.12
C ALA A 58 0.96 38.33 -0.32
N VAL A 59 1.77 37.46 0.26
CA VAL A 59 1.60 36.01 0.18
C VAL A 59 1.34 35.48 1.58
N ALA A 60 0.19 34.83 1.76
CA ALA A 60 -0.09 34.04 2.95
C ALA A 60 0.59 32.68 2.80
N VAL A 61 1.44 32.32 3.77
CA VAL A 61 2.11 31.02 3.80
C VAL A 61 1.69 30.25 5.04
N SER A 62 1.20 29.04 4.86
CA SER A 62 0.91 28.10 5.96
C SER A 62 1.77 26.87 5.86
N PHE A 63 2.19 26.34 7.01
CA PHE A 63 3.00 25.13 7.12
C PHE A 63 2.34 24.23 8.16
N LEU A 64 2.01 23.01 7.78
CA LEU A 64 1.47 21.99 8.68
C LEU A 64 2.41 20.80 8.67
N GLU A 65 2.97 20.43 9.82
CA GLU A 65 3.76 19.21 9.90
C GLU A 65 2.84 17.99 9.70
N ILE A 66 3.19 17.13 8.76
CA ILE A 66 2.45 15.91 8.41
C ILE A 66 3.33 14.65 8.50
N THR A 67 4.46 14.71 9.21
CA THR A 67 5.40 13.58 9.35
C THR A 67 4.73 12.31 9.84
N GLN A 68 3.94 12.40 10.91
CA GLN A 68 3.22 11.24 11.46
C GLN A 68 2.21 10.68 10.46
N LYS A 69 1.47 11.55 9.76
CA LYS A 69 0.52 11.14 8.71
C LYS A 69 1.24 10.37 7.61
N LYS A 70 2.38 10.87 7.11
CA LYS A 70 3.19 10.18 6.10
C LYS A 70 3.75 8.84 6.57
N GLN A 71 4.18 8.74 7.83
CA GLN A 71 4.65 7.47 8.41
C GLN A 71 3.53 6.43 8.50
N VAL A 72 2.33 6.84 8.93
CA VAL A 72 1.15 5.97 8.98
C VAL A 72 0.73 5.55 7.57
N GLU A 73 0.66 6.47 6.62
CA GLU A 73 0.37 6.17 5.21
C GLU A 73 1.37 5.17 4.61
N ALA A 74 2.67 5.34 4.89
CA ALA A 74 3.70 4.42 4.45
C ALA A 74 3.54 3.03 5.08
N ARG A 75 3.27 2.95 6.39
CA ARG A 75 3.02 1.68 7.09
C ARG A 75 1.78 0.98 6.53
N LEU A 76 0.68 1.72 6.34
CA LEU A 76 -0.55 1.17 5.76
C LEU A 76 -0.33 0.68 4.33
N LYS A 77 0.40 1.43 3.51
CA LYS A 77 0.72 1.02 2.13
C LYS A 77 1.57 -0.25 2.12
N GLN A 78 2.53 -0.36 3.03
CA GLN A 78 3.35 -1.56 3.17
C GLN A 78 2.50 -2.76 3.62
N GLN A 79 1.65 -2.59 4.62
CA GLN A 79 0.73 -3.63 5.09
C GLN A 79 -0.23 -4.08 3.98
N ASN A 80 -0.79 -3.14 3.22
CA ASN A 80 -1.68 -3.47 2.10
C ASN A 80 -0.94 -4.28 1.02
N LYS A 81 0.29 -3.87 0.66
CA LYS A 81 1.11 -4.62 -0.30
C LYS A 81 1.39 -6.04 0.20
N GLN A 82 1.71 -6.21 1.49
CA GLN A 82 1.92 -7.52 2.08
C GLN A 82 0.64 -8.37 2.03
N LEU A 83 -0.51 -7.81 2.38
CA LEU A 83 -1.80 -8.48 2.28
C LEU A 83 -2.13 -8.92 0.84
N GLU A 84 -1.87 -8.08 -0.16
CA GLU A 84 -2.04 -8.40 -1.57
C GLU A 84 -1.13 -9.57 -2.01
N GLU A 85 0.14 -9.55 -1.60
CA GLU A 85 1.09 -10.65 -1.87
C GLU A 85 0.64 -11.96 -1.22
N TYR A 86 0.17 -11.92 0.03
CA TYR A 86 -0.36 -13.09 0.73
C TYR A 86 -1.62 -13.64 0.08
N ALA A 87 -2.56 -12.77 -0.29
CA ALA A 87 -3.78 -13.16 -0.98
C ALA A 87 -3.47 -13.82 -2.33
N PHE A 88 -2.48 -13.30 -3.06
CA PHE A 88 -2.01 -13.88 -4.32
C PHE A 88 -1.40 -15.27 -4.11
N ILE A 89 -0.45 -15.42 -3.19
CA ILE A 89 0.22 -16.70 -2.91
C ILE A 89 -0.80 -17.74 -2.42
N THR A 90 -1.67 -17.36 -1.50
CA THR A 90 -2.74 -18.23 -0.97
C THR A 90 -3.64 -18.71 -2.10
N SER A 91 -4.13 -17.79 -2.95
CA SER A 91 -4.98 -18.15 -4.09
C SER A 91 -4.27 -19.10 -5.05
N HIS A 92 -2.98 -18.88 -5.32
CA HIS A 92 -2.18 -19.74 -6.18
C HIS A 92 -2.03 -21.15 -5.58
N ASN A 93 -1.68 -21.22 -4.30
CA ASN A 93 -1.45 -22.49 -3.60
C ASN A 93 -2.74 -23.29 -3.40
N LEU A 94 -3.88 -22.64 -3.20
CA LEU A 94 -5.19 -23.30 -3.13
C LEU A 94 -5.67 -23.79 -4.50
N ARG A 95 -5.36 -23.03 -5.57
CA ARG A 95 -5.81 -23.37 -6.93
C ARG A 95 -5.22 -24.68 -7.44
N ARG A 96 -3.97 -24.99 -7.10
CA ARG A 96 -3.30 -26.21 -7.54
C ARG A 96 -4.01 -27.50 -7.10
N PRO A 97 -4.19 -27.79 -5.79
CA PRO A 97 -4.88 -28.99 -5.35
C PRO A 97 -6.36 -29.00 -5.76
N LEU A 98 -7.02 -27.84 -5.80
CA LEU A 98 -8.40 -27.74 -6.30
C LEU A 98 -8.52 -28.14 -7.78
N ALA A 99 -7.64 -27.63 -8.65
CA ALA A 99 -7.62 -27.99 -10.07
C ALA A 99 -7.37 -29.49 -10.27
N ASN A 100 -6.47 -30.08 -9.46
CA ASN A 100 -6.21 -31.51 -9.47
C ASN A 100 -7.45 -32.32 -9.05
N ILE A 101 -8.14 -31.90 -7.98
CA ILE A 101 -9.39 -32.54 -7.53
C ILE A 101 -10.44 -32.51 -8.65
N LEU A 102 -10.65 -31.35 -9.28
CA LEU A 102 -11.61 -31.21 -10.37
C LEU A 102 -11.26 -32.10 -11.56
N GLY A 103 -9.99 -32.18 -11.94
CA GLY A 103 -9.52 -33.06 -13.02
C GLY A 103 -9.68 -34.54 -12.68
N LEU A 104 -9.40 -34.95 -11.44
CA LEU A 104 -9.58 -36.33 -10.99
C LEU A 104 -11.06 -36.72 -10.96
N ILE A 105 -11.94 -35.81 -10.51
CA ILE A 105 -13.39 -36.00 -10.56
C ILE A 105 -13.86 -36.19 -12.01
N SER A 106 -13.33 -35.43 -12.97
CA SER A 106 -13.74 -35.57 -14.38
C SER A 106 -13.26 -36.86 -15.04
N LEU A 107 -12.24 -37.52 -14.47
CA LEU A 107 -11.75 -38.82 -14.91
C LEU A 107 -12.48 -40.00 -14.23
N PHE A 108 -13.25 -39.75 -13.17
CA PHE A 108 -13.92 -40.80 -12.41
C PHE A 108 -15.05 -41.42 -13.23
N ASN A 109 -15.03 -42.75 -13.38
CA ASN A 109 -16.03 -43.48 -14.14
C ASN A 109 -17.27 -43.77 -13.28
N VAL A 110 -18.24 -42.86 -13.33
CA VAL A 110 -19.50 -42.97 -12.57
C VAL A 110 -20.41 -44.09 -13.07
N GLU A 111 -20.30 -44.48 -14.35
CA GLU A 111 -21.12 -45.54 -14.94
C GLU A 111 -20.62 -46.93 -14.55
N LYS A 112 -19.33 -47.04 -14.21
CA LYS A 112 -18.69 -48.29 -13.81
C LYS A 112 -17.85 -48.10 -12.54
N LEU A 113 -18.50 -48.26 -11.38
CA LEU A 113 -17.85 -48.03 -10.08
C LEU A 113 -16.67 -48.97 -9.80
N ASP A 114 -16.68 -50.18 -10.36
CA ASP A 114 -15.61 -51.19 -10.24
C ASP A 114 -14.47 -51.02 -11.26
N ASP A 115 -14.45 -49.90 -11.99
CA ASP A 115 -13.34 -49.56 -12.89
C ASP A 115 -11.99 -49.60 -12.13
N ILE A 116 -11.01 -50.28 -12.71
CA ILE A 116 -9.68 -50.46 -12.13
C ILE A 116 -8.99 -49.12 -11.86
N PHE A 117 -9.28 -48.09 -12.66
CA PHE A 117 -8.70 -46.75 -12.52
C PHE A 117 -9.40 -45.93 -11.42
N ASN A 118 -10.66 -46.23 -11.07
CA ASN A 118 -11.39 -45.50 -10.02
C ASN A 118 -10.69 -45.59 -8.66
N ARG A 119 -10.03 -46.73 -8.36
CA ARG A 119 -9.27 -46.88 -7.11
C ARG A 119 -8.10 -45.90 -7.04
N GLU A 120 -7.35 -45.74 -8.14
CA GLU A 120 -6.22 -44.82 -8.22
C GLU A 120 -6.71 -43.36 -8.16
N ILE A 121 -7.81 -43.04 -8.84
CA ILE A 121 -8.44 -41.72 -8.79
C ILE A 121 -8.84 -41.35 -7.36
N ILE A 122 -9.50 -42.26 -6.62
CA ILE A 122 -9.88 -42.03 -5.23
C ILE A 122 -8.65 -41.81 -4.34
N GLN A 123 -7.58 -42.59 -4.52
CA GLN A 123 -6.34 -42.40 -3.77
C GLN A 123 -5.72 -41.02 -4.02
N ASN A 124 -5.65 -40.60 -5.29
CA ASN A 124 -5.14 -39.28 -5.66
C ASN A 124 -6.03 -38.15 -5.16
N LEU A 125 -7.37 -38.33 -5.16
CA LEU A 125 -8.31 -37.38 -4.56
C LEU A 125 -8.06 -37.20 -3.06
N GLN A 126 -7.79 -38.28 -2.33
CA GLN A 126 -7.44 -38.21 -0.91
C GLN A 126 -6.13 -37.44 -0.68
N ILE A 127 -5.13 -37.62 -1.55
CA ILE A 127 -3.88 -36.86 -1.47
C ILE A 127 -4.15 -35.37 -1.71
N CYS A 128 -4.82 -35.01 -2.80
CA CYS A 128 -5.10 -33.60 -3.11
C CYS A 128 -6.02 -32.94 -2.07
N ALA A 129 -6.94 -33.68 -1.46
CA ALA A 129 -7.77 -33.18 -0.36
C ALA A 129 -6.92 -32.84 0.88
N ARG A 130 -5.94 -33.69 1.23
CA ARG A 130 -4.99 -33.41 2.32
C ARG A 130 -4.05 -32.25 2.00
N GLU A 131 -3.59 -32.14 0.74
CA GLU A 131 -2.79 -31.00 0.30
C GLU A 131 -3.57 -29.68 0.43
N LEU A 132 -4.84 -29.68 0.02
CA LEU A 132 -5.71 -28.52 0.15
C LEU A 132 -5.91 -28.12 1.62
N ASP A 133 -6.19 -29.10 2.48
CA ASP A 133 -6.35 -28.90 3.92
C ASP A 133 -5.07 -28.33 4.56
N GLN A 134 -3.91 -28.84 4.17
CA GLN A 134 -2.62 -28.33 4.62
C GLN A 134 -2.40 -26.87 4.21
N VAL A 135 -2.75 -26.50 2.98
CA VAL A 135 -2.63 -25.10 2.52
C VAL A 135 -3.56 -24.19 3.34
N ILE A 136 -4.79 -24.62 3.63
CA ILE A 136 -5.73 -23.86 4.47
C ILE A 136 -5.15 -23.64 5.87
N HIS A 137 -4.63 -24.69 6.50
CA HIS A 137 -4.00 -24.60 7.82
C HIS A 137 -2.79 -23.66 7.83
N GLN A 138 -1.94 -23.73 6.81
CA GLN A 138 -0.79 -22.82 6.67
C GLN A 138 -1.24 -21.36 6.51
N THR A 139 -2.26 -21.09 5.69
CA THR A 139 -2.82 -19.74 5.51
C THR A 139 -3.36 -19.20 6.84
N ASN A 140 -4.12 -19.99 7.59
CA ASN A 140 -4.67 -19.55 8.88
C ASN A 140 -3.58 -19.26 9.91
N ALA A 141 -2.55 -20.10 10.00
CA ALA A 141 -1.42 -19.87 10.92
C ALA A 141 -0.68 -18.55 10.62
N ILE A 142 -0.46 -18.25 9.33
CA ILE A 142 0.19 -16.99 8.91
C ILE A 142 -0.67 -15.76 9.24
N LEU A 143 -2.00 -15.88 9.14
CA LEU A 143 -2.91 -14.80 9.50
C LEU A 143 -2.91 -14.53 11.02
N GLU A 144 -2.89 -15.59 11.83
CA GLU A 144 -2.81 -15.49 13.29
C GLU A 144 -1.50 -14.84 13.75
N GLU A 145 -0.37 -15.25 13.18
CA GLU A 145 0.94 -14.68 13.51
C GLU A 145 1.06 -13.18 13.15
N ASN A 146 0.45 -12.76 12.03
CA ASN A 146 0.41 -11.34 11.65
C ASN A 146 -0.54 -10.52 12.53
N SER A 147 -1.65 -11.10 12.99
CA SER A 147 -2.59 -10.43 13.90
C SER A 147 -2.01 -10.19 15.30
N LEU A 148 -1.05 -11.02 15.74
CA LEU A 148 -0.34 -10.87 17.02
C LEU A 148 0.82 -9.88 16.97
N ASN A 149 1.38 -9.63 15.79
CA ASN A 149 2.53 -8.73 15.56
C ASN A 149 2.13 -7.32 15.06
N SER A 150 0.83 -7.01 14.99
CA SER A 150 0.26 -5.74 14.51
C SER A 150 -0.03 -4.77 15.65
#